data_AF-A0A845B2M8-F1
#
_entry.id   AF-A0A845B2M8-F1
#
_cell.length_a   1.000
_cell.length_b   1.000
_cell.length_c   1.000
_cell.angle_alpha   90.00
_cell.angle_beta   90.00
_cell.angle_gamma   90.00
#
_symmetry.space_group_name_H-M   'P 1'
#
loop_
_entity.id
_entity.type
_entity.pdbx_description
1 polymer ?
#
loop_
_entity_poly.entity_id
_entity_poly.type
_entity_poly.pdbx_seq_one_letter_code
_entity_poly.pdbx_strand_id
1 'polypeptide(L)'
;MPHDDISEDQPNMKVPLPTEDELLAAGYAPIPTNEDLLAKGFVPINFRNMPAVENMTTELGHPFPQHHEIIKAGYVPISRRERRIQSRPRVGQMYWVDFPHDAYVPEFVNEHPGIVIRAANSLHDTCIILPVTSAQQQAGTHFHQLSKNPNPKGHAEGRTAYVVCDHLYTVNVNRLRAILSLKGSPVFPKVEAHDMTAIFGIVEKVLVLASAPSHAAATAATAASATPAKALGPNTLTLGKK
;
A
#
# COMPACT_ATOMS: atom_id res chain seq x y z
N MET A 1 -13.79 15.42 -53.25
CA MET A 1 -13.70 15.12 -51.81
C MET A 1 -12.23 14.98 -51.48
N PRO A 2 -11.54 16.07 -51.11
CA PRO A 2 -10.14 15.99 -50.73
C PRO A 2 -10.03 15.55 -49.27
N HIS A 3 -8.98 14.78 -49.00
CA HIS A 3 -8.55 14.35 -47.67
C HIS A 3 -7.88 15.52 -46.95
N ASP A 4 -8.37 15.86 -45.75
CA ASP A 4 -7.69 16.77 -44.85
C ASP A 4 -6.71 15.99 -43.96
N ASP A 5 -5.42 16.21 -44.21
CA ASP A 5 -4.30 15.85 -43.36
C ASP A 5 -4.41 16.59 -42.01
N ILE A 6 -4.45 15.85 -40.90
CA ILE A 6 -4.29 16.41 -39.56
C ILE A 6 -2.80 16.41 -39.24
N SER A 7 -2.17 17.59 -39.34
CA SER A 7 -0.81 17.83 -38.88
C SER A 7 -0.75 17.78 -37.35
N GLU A 8 -0.01 16.80 -36.81
CA GLU A 8 0.47 16.80 -35.43
C GLU A 8 1.62 17.80 -35.30
N ASP A 9 1.36 18.96 -34.71
CA ASP A 9 2.40 19.81 -34.16
C ASP A 9 1.91 20.41 -32.84
N GLN A 10 2.06 19.66 -31.73
CA GLN A 10 1.96 20.23 -30.39
C GLN A 10 3.36 20.56 -29.89
N PRO A 11 3.67 21.84 -29.62
CA PRO A 11 4.99 22.24 -29.14
C PRO A 11 5.22 21.68 -27.73
N ASN A 12 6.34 20.97 -27.57
CA ASN A 12 6.86 20.46 -26.31
C ASN A 12 7.15 21.63 -25.33
N MET A 13 6.16 22.02 -24.52
CA MET A 13 6.35 23.00 -23.45
C MET A 13 7.17 22.36 -22.32
N LYS A 14 8.50 22.55 -22.36
CA LYS A 14 9.35 22.40 -21.18
C LYS A 14 8.96 23.50 -20.19
N VAL A 15 8.18 23.15 -19.17
CA VAL A 15 8.01 24.01 -17.99
C VAL A 15 9.35 24.01 -17.24
N PRO A 16 10.05 25.15 -17.13
CA PRO A 16 11.28 25.23 -16.34
C PRO A 16 10.95 24.94 -14.88
N LEU A 17 11.78 24.12 -14.23
CA LEU A 17 11.67 23.93 -12.78
C LEU A 17 11.98 25.26 -12.09
N PRO A 18 11.17 25.68 -11.09
CA PRO A 18 11.42 26.90 -10.37
C PRO A 18 12.77 26.85 -9.65
N THR A 19 13.48 27.98 -9.65
CA THR A 19 14.79 28.10 -9.00
C THR A 19 14.65 28.08 -7.48
N GLU A 20 15.73 27.81 -6.75
CA GLU A 20 15.71 27.80 -5.27
C GLU A 20 15.22 29.14 -4.69
N ASP A 21 15.52 30.26 -5.35
CA ASP A 21 15.06 31.59 -4.97
C ASP A 21 13.54 31.75 -5.14
N GLU A 22 12.97 31.18 -6.20
CA GLU A 22 11.51 31.16 -6.44
C GLU A 22 10.78 30.27 -5.42
N LEU A 23 11.40 29.17 -5.01
CA LEU A 23 10.88 28.28 -3.97
C LEU A 23 10.92 28.95 -2.59
N LEU A 24 12.00 29.67 -2.25
CA LEU A 24 12.10 30.45 -1.01
C LEU A 24 11.06 31.58 -0.98
N ALA A 25 10.89 32.31 -2.09
CA ALA A 25 9.90 33.39 -2.20
C ALA A 25 8.46 32.87 -2.09
N ALA A 26 8.20 31.64 -2.53
CA ALA A 26 6.93 30.94 -2.36
C ALA A 26 6.74 30.33 -0.96
N GLY A 27 7.68 30.56 -0.02
CA GLY A 27 7.59 30.12 1.36
C GLY A 27 8.02 28.66 1.62
N TYR A 28 8.65 28.01 0.64
CA TYR A 28 9.24 26.69 0.86
C TYR A 28 10.57 26.81 1.61
N ALA A 29 10.64 26.19 2.79
CA ALA A 29 11.88 26.12 3.54
C ALA A 29 12.83 25.09 2.90
N PRO A 30 14.14 25.40 2.77
CA PRO A 30 15.12 24.45 2.27
C PRO A 30 15.23 23.25 3.21
N ILE A 31 15.44 22.06 2.63
CA ILE A 31 15.59 20.82 3.40
C ILE A 31 16.86 20.96 4.24
N PRO A 32 16.80 20.82 5.58
CA PRO A 32 17.97 20.90 6.42
C PRO A 32 18.98 19.84 6.02
N THR A 33 20.24 20.22 5.92
CA THR A 33 21.33 19.27 5.64
C THR A 33 21.52 18.33 6.84
N ASN A 34 22.22 17.21 6.63
CA ASN A 34 22.54 16.30 7.73
C ASN A 34 23.33 17.00 8.86
N GLU A 35 24.16 17.99 8.50
CA GLU A 35 24.89 18.83 9.47
C GLU A 35 23.93 19.74 10.26
N ASP A 36 22.93 20.35 9.61
CA ASP A 36 21.89 21.13 10.27
C ASP A 36 21.03 20.29 11.23
N LEU A 37 20.76 19.04 10.85
CA LEU A 37 20.02 18.09 11.69
C LEU A 37 20.85 17.68 12.91
N LEU A 38 22.14 17.39 12.73
CA LEU A 38 23.05 17.08 13.83
C LEU A 38 23.20 18.27 14.79
N ALA A 39 23.35 19.49 14.25
CA ALA A 39 23.45 20.72 15.04
C ALA A 39 22.15 21.04 15.81
N LYS A 40 20.99 20.62 15.30
CA LYS A 40 19.69 20.70 15.98
C LYS A 40 19.45 19.56 16.98
N GLY A 41 20.44 18.71 17.22
CA GLY A 41 20.39 17.62 18.21
C GLY A 41 19.75 16.33 17.69
N PHE A 42 19.54 16.18 16.39
CA PHE A 42 19.11 14.92 15.79
C PHE A 42 20.30 13.95 15.68
N VAL A 43 20.10 12.67 15.99
CA VAL A 43 21.17 11.66 16.05
C VAL A 43 21.09 10.72 14.83
N PRO A 44 22.22 10.27 14.23
CA PRO A 44 22.21 9.27 13.16
C PRO A 44 21.62 7.94 13.62
N ILE A 45 20.86 7.28 12.75
CA ILE A 45 20.12 6.06 13.10
C ILE A 45 21.09 4.90 13.40
N ASN A 46 20.95 4.30 14.58
CA ASN A 46 21.59 3.04 14.95
C ASN A 46 20.52 2.00 15.33
N PHE A 47 20.18 1.12 14.39
CA PHE A 47 19.10 0.14 14.51
C PHE A 47 19.30 -0.94 15.59
N ARG A 48 20.50 -1.04 16.21
CA ARG A 48 20.78 -2.09 17.21
C ARG A 48 20.21 -1.80 18.61
N ASN A 49 19.82 -0.55 18.91
CA ASN A 49 19.47 -0.12 20.27
C ASN A 49 18.06 0.53 20.40
N MET A 50 17.16 0.34 19.45
CA MET A 50 15.80 0.90 19.55
C MET A 50 14.84 -0.03 20.31
N PRO A 51 14.08 0.47 21.30
CA PRO A 51 13.07 -0.33 22.00
C PRO A 51 11.94 -0.73 21.05
N ALA A 52 11.31 -1.89 21.22
CA ALA A 52 10.17 -2.27 20.38
C ALA A 52 9.01 -1.27 20.57
N VAL A 53 8.26 -0.98 19.50
CA VAL A 53 7.18 0.04 19.49
C VAL A 53 6.10 -0.25 20.54
N GLU A 54 5.85 -1.53 20.81
CA GLU A 54 4.99 -2.07 21.88
C GLU A 54 5.37 -1.61 23.30
N ASN A 55 6.63 -1.20 23.52
CA ASN A 55 7.13 -0.74 24.81
C ASN A 55 7.20 0.80 24.90
N MET A 56 6.67 1.53 23.92
CA MET A 56 6.64 2.99 23.96
C MET A 56 5.44 3.50 24.76
N THR A 57 5.69 4.00 25.96
CA THR A 57 4.72 4.79 26.72
C THR A 57 4.53 6.16 26.08
N THR A 58 3.29 6.52 25.81
CA THR A 58 2.88 7.81 25.22
C THR A 58 2.82 8.91 26.27
N GLU A 59 2.89 10.17 25.84
CA GLU A 59 2.77 11.35 26.71
C GLU A 59 1.41 11.43 27.44
N LEU A 60 0.41 10.70 26.94
CA LEU A 60 -0.95 10.62 27.50
C LEU A 60 -1.26 9.28 28.22
N GLY A 61 -0.28 8.37 28.36
CA GLY A 61 -0.51 7.06 28.97
C GLY A 61 -1.43 6.12 28.15
N HIS A 62 -1.70 6.47 26.89
CA HIS A 62 -2.36 5.59 25.93
C HIS A 62 -1.42 4.44 25.51
N PRO A 63 -1.92 3.22 25.30
CA PRO A 63 -1.11 2.08 24.85
C PRO A 63 -0.66 2.17 23.38
N PHE A 64 -1.08 3.21 22.65
CA PHE A 64 -0.78 3.39 21.23
C PHE A 64 -0.14 4.77 20.99
N PRO A 65 1.14 4.85 20.60
CA PRO A 65 1.82 6.10 20.32
C PRO A 65 1.21 6.86 19.16
N GLN A 66 0.99 8.15 19.38
CA GLN A 66 0.54 9.06 18.33
C GLN A 66 1.65 9.25 17.30
N HIS A 67 1.27 9.60 16.08
CA HIS A 67 2.20 9.72 14.95
C HIS A 67 3.38 10.67 15.24
N HIS A 68 3.17 11.74 16.00
CA HIS A 68 4.23 12.68 16.38
C HIS A 68 5.22 12.07 17.40
N GLU A 69 4.79 11.16 18.26
CA GLU A 69 5.63 10.47 19.25
C GLU A 69 6.51 9.43 18.58
N ILE A 70 5.96 8.70 17.60
CA ILE A 70 6.68 7.78 16.72
C ILE A 70 7.81 8.53 15.99
N ILE A 71 7.53 9.72 15.44
CA ILE A 71 8.54 10.56 14.78
C ILE A 71 9.59 11.06 15.79
N LYS A 72 9.16 11.55 16.97
CA LYS A 72 10.05 12.04 18.04
C LYS A 72 10.99 10.96 18.58
N ALA A 73 10.51 9.71 18.58
CA ALA A 73 11.27 8.51 18.92
C ALA A 73 12.29 8.08 17.85
N GLY A 74 12.39 8.80 16.73
CA GLY A 74 13.32 8.49 15.66
C GLY A 74 12.81 7.47 14.64
N TYR A 75 11.55 7.01 14.76
CA TYR A 75 10.89 6.27 13.68
C TYR A 75 10.43 7.27 12.62
N VAL A 76 11.39 7.81 11.86
CA VAL A 76 11.09 8.50 10.61
C VAL A 76 10.57 7.44 9.64
N PRO A 77 9.30 7.48 9.20
CA PRO A 77 8.84 6.52 8.22
C PRO A 77 9.44 6.93 6.87
N ILE A 78 10.56 6.28 6.51
CA ILE A 78 11.22 6.40 5.19
C ILE A 78 10.21 6.18 4.03
N SER A 79 9.06 5.56 4.31
CA SER A 79 7.98 5.29 3.35
C SER A 79 7.02 6.45 3.03
N ARG A 80 7.08 7.60 3.74
CA ARG A 80 6.01 8.61 3.61
C ARG A 80 6.23 9.71 2.58
N ARG A 81 7.43 9.92 2.03
CA ARG A 81 7.71 11.16 1.27
C ARG A 81 8.25 10.99 -0.15
N GLU A 82 8.87 9.85 -0.48
CA GLU A 82 9.53 9.72 -1.78
C GLU A 82 8.79 8.77 -2.71
N ARG A 83 8.40 9.28 -3.87
CA ARG A 83 7.73 8.50 -4.91
C ARG A 83 8.74 7.53 -5.54
N ARG A 84 8.55 6.23 -5.27
CA ARG A 84 9.47 5.17 -5.75
C ARG A 84 9.07 4.54 -7.08
N ILE A 85 7.87 4.83 -7.59
CA ILE A 85 7.40 4.37 -8.90
C ILE A 85 6.86 5.54 -9.73
N GLN A 86 7.12 5.50 -11.04
CA GLN A 86 6.77 6.59 -11.97
C GLN A 86 5.39 6.40 -12.64
N SER A 87 4.80 5.20 -12.54
CA SER A 87 3.53 4.86 -13.18
C SER A 87 2.59 4.20 -12.18
N ARG A 88 1.28 4.36 -12.43
CA ARG A 88 0.25 3.77 -11.55
C ARG A 88 0.32 2.24 -11.55
N PRO A 89 0.15 1.59 -10.38
CA PRO A 89 0.10 0.13 -10.31
C PRO A 89 -1.15 -0.41 -11.01
N ARG A 90 -0.96 -1.47 -11.80
CA ARG A 90 -2.05 -2.15 -12.51
C ARG A 90 -2.33 -3.52 -11.91
N VAL A 91 -3.57 -3.99 -12.10
CA VAL A 91 -3.98 -5.32 -11.64
C VAL A 91 -3.09 -6.43 -12.21
N GLY A 92 -2.70 -7.35 -11.35
CA GLY A 92 -1.83 -8.49 -11.64
C GLY A 92 -0.34 -8.16 -11.68
N GLN A 93 0.06 -6.90 -11.52
CA GLN A 93 1.48 -6.54 -11.42
C GLN A 93 2.00 -6.81 -10.00
N MET A 94 3.25 -7.26 -9.94
CA MET A 94 3.96 -7.53 -8.70
C MET A 94 4.95 -6.41 -8.37
N TYR A 95 4.95 -6.01 -7.10
CA TYR A 95 5.83 -4.98 -6.54
C TYR A 95 6.47 -5.50 -5.25
N TRP A 96 7.59 -4.90 -4.85
CA TRP A 96 8.00 -4.94 -3.44
C TRP A 96 7.12 -3.97 -2.66
N VAL A 97 6.58 -4.41 -1.54
CA VAL A 97 5.67 -3.64 -0.69
C VAL A 97 6.29 -3.51 0.69
N ASP A 98 6.45 -2.28 1.16
CA ASP A 98 6.87 -1.98 2.53
C ASP A 98 5.66 -1.98 3.47
N PHE A 99 5.47 -3.10 4.18
CA PHE A 99 4.43 -3.26 5.19
C PHE A 99 4.77 -2.50 6.47
N PRO A 100 3.77 -2.16 7.32
CA PRO A 100 4.04 -1.52 8.60
C PRO A 100 5.03 -2.34 9.45
N HIS A 101 5.99 -1.67 10.09
CA HIS A 101 7.01 -2.33 10.92
C HIS A 101 6.49 -2.69 12.32
N ASP A 102 5.36 -2.10 12.69
CA ASP A 102 4.64 -2.23 13.95
C ASP A 102 3.38 -3.11 13.82
N ALA A 103 3.29 -3.92 12.76
CA ALA A 103 2.17 -4.84 12.57
C ALA A 103 2.24 -6.02 13.56
N TYR A 104 1.10 -6.39 14.13
CA TYR A 104 1.00 -7.55 15.04
C TYR A 104 0.89 -8.85 14.25
N VAL A 105 1.48 -9.93 14.74
CA VAL A 105 1.27 -11.29 14.18
C VAL A 105 -0.23 -11.62 14.20
N PRO A 106 -0.85 -12.13 13.11
CA PRO A 106 -0.24 -12.74 11.91
C PRO A 106 -0.01 -11.78 10.71
N GLU A 107 -0.07 -10.47 10.90
CA GLU A 107 0.16 -9.50 9.82
C GLU A 107 1.59 -9.56 9.25
N PHE A 108 1.73 -9.13 8.00
CA PHE A 108 3.02 -9.03 7.34
C PHE A 108 3.76 -7.79 7.83
N VAL A 109 5.05 -7.97 8.15
CA VAL A 109 5.98 -6.91 8.54
C VAL A 109 7.11 -6.80 7.52
N ASN A 110 7.80 -5.67 7.47
CA ASN A 110 8.94 -5.42 6.55
C ASN A 110 8.55 -5.44 5.05
N GLU A 111 9.56 -5.61 4.18
CA GLU A 111 9.36 -5.65 2.74
C GLU A 111 9.04 -7.06 2.25
N HIS A 112 7.87 -7.22 1.62
CA HIS A 112 7.48 -8.46 0.95
C HIS A 112 7.00 -8.19 -0.48
N PRO A 113 7.13 -9.14 -1.41
CA PRO A 113 6.49 -9.00 -2.71
C PRO A 113 4.97 -9.01 -2.52
N GLY A 114 4.26 -8.22 -3.35
CA GLY A 114 2.81 -8.15 -3.33
C GLY A 114 2.24 -8.01 -4.74
N ILE A 115 1.08 -8.63 -4.97
CA ILE A 115 0.36 -8.56 -6.24
C ILE A 115 -0.81 -7.61 -6.10
N VAL A 116 -0.96 -6.70 -7.05
CA VAL A 116 -2.05 -5.73 -7.07
C VAL A 116 -3.33 -6.42 -7.56
N ILE A 117 -4.37 -6.42 -6.74
CA ILE A 117 -5.70 -6.93 -7.11
C ILE A 117 -6.70 -5.81 -7.41
N ARG A 118 -6.49 -4.61 -6.85
CA ARG A 118 -7.20 -3.38 -7.22
C ARG A 118 -6.18 -2.31 -7.59
N ALA A 119 -6.21 -1.87 -8.86
CA ALA A 119 -5.37 -0.77 -9.32
C ALA A 119 -5.68 0.54 -8.58
N ALA A 120 -4.67 1.40 -8.48
CA ALA A 120 -4.87 2.78 -8.02
C ALA A 120 -5.36 3.65 -9.19
N ASN A 121 -6.22 4.64 -8.90
CA ASN A 121 -6.66 5.58 -9.92
C ASN A 121 -5.56 6.59 -10.28
N SER A 122 -4.74 6.96 -9.28
CA SER A 122 -3.62 7.89 -9.43
C SER A 122 -2.40 7.42 -8.63
N LEU A 123 -1.26 8.09 -8.81
CA LEU A 123 -0.03 7.84 -8.05
C LEU A 123 -0.10 8.27 -6.58
N HIS A 124 -1.14 9.04 -6.20
CA HIS A 124 -1.36 9.50 -4.82
C HIS A 124 -2.44 8.70 -4.10
N ASP A 125 -3.09 7.78 -4.81
CA ASP A 125 -4.18 6.98 -4.30
C ASP A 125 -3.64 5.71 -3.61
N THR A 126 -4.57 4.88 -3.18
CA THR A 126 -4.33 3.57 -2.59
C THR A 126 -4.60 2.46 -3.59
N CYS A 127 -3.92 1.34 -3.45
CA CYS A 127 -4.24 0.10 -4.16
C CYS A 127 -4.48 -1.02 -3.16
N ILE A 128 -5.21 -2.05 -3.58
CA ILE A 128 -5.37 -3.27 -2.79
C ILE A 128 -4.40 -4.31 -3.32
N ILE A 129 -3.61 -4.89 -2.43
CA ILE A 129 -2.58 -5.87 -2.73
C ILE A 129 -2.77 -7.13 -1.90
N LEU A 130 -2.25 -8.24 -2.42
CA LEU A 130 -2.08 -9.50 -1.70
C LEU A 130 -0.59 -9.76 -1.50
N PRO A 131 -0.13 -10.06 -0.28
CA PRO A 131 1.25 -10.40 -0.02
C PRO A 131 1.60 -11.76 -0.62
N VAL A 132 2.87 -11.88 -1.00
CA VAL A 132 3.45 -13.10 -1.57
C VAL A 132 4.63 -13.52 -0.70
N THR A 133 4.69 -14.80 -0.39
CA THR A 133 5.73 -15.40 0.44
C THR A 133 6.35 -16.60 -0.24
N SER A 134 7.62 -16.88 0.07
CA SER A 134 8.28 -18.13 -0.31
C SER A 134 8.21 -19.19 0.78
N ALA A 135 7.70 -18.85 1.97
CA ALA A 135 7.52 -19.80 3.05
C ALA A 135 6.39 -20.77 2.69
N GLN A 136 6.65 -22.06 2.89
CA GLN A 136 5.67 -23.10 2.64
C GLN A 136 4.43 -22.88 3.51
N GLN A 137 3.26 -22.92 2.89
CA GLN A 137 1.97 -22.76 3.56
C GLN A 137 1.41 -24.12 3.98
N GLN A 138 0.70 -24.16 5.10
CA GLN A 138 0.04 -25.38 5.59
C GLN A 138 -1.25 -25.65 4.82
N ALA A 139 -1.59 -26.91 4.57
CA ALA A 139 -2.85 -27.24 3.92
C ALA A 139 -4.04 -26.77 4.77
N GLY A 140 -4.99 -26.04 4.16
CA GLY A 140 -6.18 -25.52 4.85
C GLY A 140 -6.23 -23.99 5.01
N THR A 141 -5.12 -23.28 4.78
CA THR A 141 -5.12 -21.81 4.68
C THR A 141 -5.51 -21.33 3.28
N HIS A 142 -5.98 -20.08 3.20
CA HIS A 142 -6.41 -19.46 1.94
C HIS A 142 -5.20 -18.92 1.15
N PHE A 143 -4.45 -19.82 0.51
CA PHE A 143 -3.30 -19.45 -0.33
C PHE A 143 -3.39 -20.04 -1.73
N HIS A 144 -2.68 -19.41 -2.67
CA HIS A 144 -2.50 -19.91 -4.04
C HIS A 144 -1.02 -20.03 -4.38
N GLN A 145 -0.59 -21.19 -4.86
CA GLN A 145 0.77 -21.36 -5.39
C GLN A 145 0.81 -20.89 -6.84
N LEU A 146 1.68 -19.92 -7.14
CA LEU A 146 1.86 -19.45 -8.51
C LEU A 146 2.53 -20.53 -9.36
N SER A 147 2.04 -20.70 -10.59
CA SER A 147 2.66 -21.59 -11.59
C SER A 147 4.11 -21.23 -11.88
N LYS A 148 4.39 -19.92 -11.91
CA LYS A 148 5.71 -19.34 -12.14
C LYS A 148 5.92 -18.18 -11.18
N ASN A 149 7.10 -18.12 -10.57
CA ASN A 149 7.50 -16.98 -9.76
C ASN A 149 7.71 -15.73 -10.66
N PRO A 150 6.90 -14.66 -10.54
CA PRO A 150 7.06 -13.47 -11.35
C PRO A 150 8.32 -12.66 -10.99
N ASN A 151 8.85 -12.84 -9.78
CA ASN A 151 10.09 -12.20 -9.36
C ASN A 151 11.28 -12.84 -10.09
N PRO A 152 12.04 -12.12 -10.95
CA PRO A 152 13.12 -12.70 -11.73
C PRO A 152 14.23 -13.35 -10.88
N LYS A 153 14.57 -12.75 -9.72
CA LYS A 153 15.56 -13.34 -8.80
C LYS A 153 15.03 -14.62 -8.17
N GLY A 154 13.81 -14.57 -7.64
CA GLY A 154 13.17 -15.75 -7.04
C GLY A 154 12.96 -16.88 -8.06
N HIS A 155 12.63 -16.55 -9.30
CA HIS A 155 12.52 -17.52 -10.39
C HIS A 155 13.85 -18.18 -10.72
N ALA A 156 14.92 -17.40 -10.87
CA ALA A 156 16.26 -17.92 -11.15
C ALA A 156 16.79 -18.82 -10.01
N GLU A 157 16.39 -18.53 -8.77
CA GLU A 157 16.73 -19.31 -7.57
C GLU A 157 15.82 -20.54 -7.37
N GLY A 158 14.83 -20.77 -8.24
CA GLY A 158 13.89 -21.88 -8.11
C GLY A 158 12.93 -21.74 -6.91
N ARG A 159 12.75 -20.52 -6.38
CA ARG A 159 11.85 -20.28 -5.23
C ARG A 159 10.40 -20.32 -5.67
N THR A 160 9.61 -21.15 -5.02
CA THR A 160 8.16 -21.15 -5.15
C THR A 160 7.58 -19.88 -4.53
N ALA A 161 6.54 -19.33 -5.16
CA ALA A 161 5.83 -18.15 -4.68
C ALA A 161 4.38 -18.52 -4.32
N TYR A 162 4.00 -18.25 -3.08
CA TYR A 162 2.66 -18.45 -2.55
C TYR A 162 2.01 -17.10 -2.31
N VAL A 163 0.84 -16.88 -2.89
CA VAL A 163 0.01 -15.70 -2.64
C VAL A 163 -0.89 -16.02 -1.45
N VAL A 164 -0.88 -15.17 -0.44
CA VAL A 164 -1.71 -15.32 0.75
C VAL A 164 -2.98 -14.49 0.53
N CYS A 165 -4.09 -15.17 0.20
CA CYS A 165 -5.30 -14.56 -0.35
C CYS A 165 -6.27 -14.00 0.70
N ASP A 166 -6.11 -14.36 1.97
CA ASP A 166 -6.86 -13.84 3.11
C ASP A 166 -6.26 -12.57 3.73
N HIS A 167 -4.99 -12.26 3.43
CA HIS A 167 -4.29 -11.10 3.97
C HIS A 167 -4.36 -9.91 3.00
N LEU A 168 -5.55 -9.34 2.80
CA LEU A 168 -5.72 -8.18 1.93
C LEU A 168 -5.19 -6.91 2.60
N TYR A 169 -4.32 -6.17 1.91
CA TYR A 169 -3.86 -4.86 2.38
C TYR A 169 -4.26 -3.76 1.41
N THR A 170 -4.82 -2.68 1.98
CA THR A 170 -4.92 -1.40 1.29
C THR A 170 -3.65 -0.61 1.60
N VAL A 171 -2.82 -0.39 0.58
CA VAL A 171 -1.54 0.31 0.74
C VAL A 171 -1.53 1.59 -0.10
N ASN A 172 -0.87 2.62 0.41
CA ASN A 172 -0.55 3.79 -0.40
C ASN A 172 0.50 3.41 -1.46
N VAL A 173 0.37 3.96 -2.66
CA VAL A 173 1.30 3.71 -3.78
C VAL A 173 2.77 4.00 -3.42
N ASN A 174 3.05 4.91 -2.49
CA ASN A 174 4.40 5.21 -2.01
C ASN A 174 5.09 4.03 -1.28
N ARG A 175 4.31 3.04 -0.81
CA ARG A 175 4.85 1.81 -0.22
C ARG A 175 5.34 0.81 -1.27
N LEU A 176 5.03 1.05 -2.55
CA LEU A 176 5.41 0.16 -3.64
C LEU A 176 6.79 0.52 -4.18
N ARG A 177 7.58 -0.51 -4.45
CA ARG A 177 8.87 -0.43 -5.14
C ARG A 177 8.88 -1.37 -6.32
N ALA A 178 9.60 -0.99 -7.38
CA ALA A 178 9.81 -1.87 -8.51
C ALA A 178 10.55 -3.14 -8.09
N ILE A 179 10.20 -4.27 -8.70
CA ILE A 179 11.04 -5.46 -8.64
C ILE A 179 12.27 -5.20 -9.50
N LEU A 180 13.42 -5.73 -9.10
CA LEU A 180 14.64 -5.60 -9.88
C LEU A 180 14.83 -6.83 -10.76
N SER A 181 15.17 -6.62 -12.02
CA SER A 181 15.63 -7.68 -12.91
C SER A 181 16.97 -8.24 -12.41
N LEU A 182 17.41 -9.35 -13.00
CA LEU A 182 18.75 -9.90 -12.74
C LEU A 182 19.87 -8.89 -13.05
N LYS A 183 19.60 -7.93 -13.95
CA LYS A 183 20.53 -6.85 -14.34
C LYS A 183 20.37 -5.58 -13.51
N GLY A 184 19.51 -5.59 -12.48
CA GLY A 184 19.27 -4.44 -11.60
C GLY A 184 18.32 -3.38 -12.13
N SER A 185 17.73 -3.55 -13.33
CA SER A 185 16.74 -2.62 -13.86
C SER A 185 15.36 -2.81 -13.22
N PRO A 186 14.57 -1.73 -13.03
CA PRO A 186 13.22 -1.84 -12.49
C PRO A 186 12.29 -2.54 -13.49
N VAL A 187 11.54 -3.53 -13.00
CA VAL A 187 10.56 -4.32 -13.75
C VAL A 187 9.27 -4.49 -12.94
N PHE A 188 8.16 -4.62 -13.66
CA PHE A 188 6.82 -4.81 -13.09
C PHE A 188 6.20 -6.08 -13.66
N PRO A 189 6.68 -7.26 -13.23
CA PRO A 189 6.24 -8.52 -13.80
C PRO A 189 4.75 -8.73 -13.52
N LYS A 190 4.06 -9.27 -14.51
CA LYS A 190 2.63 -9.58 -14.41
C LYS A 190 2.45 -11.06 -14.14
N VAL A 191 1.55 -11.37 -13.22
CA VAL A 191 1.12 -12.74 -12.92
C VAL A 191 0.34 -13.31 -14.10
N GLU A 192 0.45 -14.61 -14.32
CA GLU A 192 -0.26 -15.28 -15.40
C GLU A 192 -1.79 -15.22 -15.21
N ALA A 193 -2.53 -15.22 -16.31
CA ALA A 193 -3.98 -15.03 -16.27
C ALA A 193 -4.70 -16.14 -15.48
N HIS A 194 -4.25 -17.38 -15.63
CA HIS A 194 -4.86 -18.52 -14.93
C HIS A 194 -4.64 -18.45 -13.41
N ASP A 195 -3.45 -18.04 -12.98
CA ASP A 195 -3.13 -17.78 -11.57
C ASP A 195 -3.97 -16.63 -11.01
N MET A 196 -4.13 -15.54 -11.77
CA MET A 196 -4.99 -14.43 -11.35
C MET A 196 -6.44 -14.87 -11.16
N THR A 197 -7.00 -15.68 -12.06
CA THR A 197 -8.35 -16.22 -11.92
C THR A 197 -8.49 -17.08 -10.66
N ALA A 198 -7.49 -17.93 -10.37
CA ALA A 198 -7.49 -18.76 -9.16
C ALA A 198 -7.43 -17.91 -7.88
N ILE A 199 -6.56 -16.89 -7.86
CA ILE A 199 -6.43 -15.92 -6.77
C ILE A 199 -7.77 -15.22 -6.51
N PHE A 200 -8.40 -14.67 -7.55
CA PHE A 200 -9.70 -14.00 -7.39
C PHE A 200 -10.77 -14.96 -6.87
N GLY A 201 -10.82 -16.20 -7.37
CA GLY A 201 -11.76 -17.20 -6.87
C GLY A 201 -11.56 -17.56 -5.39
N ILE A 202 -10.33 -17.53 -4.87
CA ILE A 202 -10.05 -17.73 -3.44
C ILE A 202 -10.44 -16.48 -2.64
N VAL A 203 -10.06 -15.30 -3.11
CA VAL A 203 -10.40 -14.02 -2.46
C VAL A 203 -11.92 -13.85 -2.34
N GLU A 204 -12.66 -14.13 -3.42
CA GLU A 204 -14.12 -14.10 -3.42
C GLU A 204 -14.69 -15.06 -2.37
N LYS A 205 -14.19 -16.30 -2.31
CA LYS A 205 -14.60 -17.27 -1.28
C LYS A 205 -14.35 -16.74 0.13
N VAL A 206 -13.16 -16.19 0.40
CA VAL A 206 -12.82 -15.63 1.72
C VAL A 206 -13.76 -14.48 2.10
N LEU A 207 -14.00 -13.55 1.18
CA LEU A 207 -14.86 -12.39 1.44
C LEU A 207 -16.35 -12.77 1.53
N VAL A 208 -16.81 -13.78 0.80
CA VAL A 208 -18.20 -14.28 0.84
C VAL A 208 -18.44 -15.15 2.08
N LEU A 209 -17.48 -15.98 2.49
CA LEU A 209 -17.55 -16.74 3.75
C LEU A 209 -17.71 -15.81 4.96
N ALA A 210 -17.15 -14.59 4.90
CA ALA A 210 -17.38 -13.54 5.90
C ALA A 210 -18.81 -12.95 5.90
N SER A 211 -19.60 -13.17 4.84
CA SER A 211 -20.97 -12.66 4.68
C SER A 211 -22.06 -13.68 5.04
N ALA A 212 -21.74 -14.98 5.04
CA ALA A 212 -22.71 -16.07 5.10
C ALA A 212 -23.55 -16.18 6.39
N PRO A 213 -23.07 -15.87 7.62
CA PRO A 213 -23.95 -15.85 8.79
C PRO A 213 -24.72 -14.53 8.95
N SER A 214 -24.22 -13.43 8.37
CA SER A 214 -24.77 -12.08 8.56
C SER A 214 -26.02 -11.82 7.71
N HIS A 215 -26.11 -12.41 6.52
CA HIS A 215 -27.28 -12.26 5.64
C HIS A 215 -28.41 -13.25 5.93
N ALA A 216 -28.11 -14.43 6.49
CA ALA A 216 -29.16 -15.37 6.91
C ALA A 216 -29.93 -14.87 8.14
N ALA A 217 -29.25 -14.17 9.07
CA ALA A 217 -29.91 -13.51 10.20
C ALA A 217 -30.70 -12.26 9.76
N ALA A 218 -30.21 -11.51 8.77
CA ALA A 218 -30.90 -10.32 8.27
C ALA A 218 -32.21 -10.65 7.53
N THR A 219 -32.26 -11.74 6.76
CA THR A 219 -33.49 -12.19 6.08
C THR A 219 -34.49 -12.85 7.03
N ALA A 220 -34.04 -13.51 8.10
CA ALA A 220 -34.93 -14.02 9.14
C ALA A 220 -35.49 -12.90 10.04
N ALA A 221 -34.73 -11.83 10.30
CA ALA A 221 -35.19 -10.70 11.11
C ALA A 221 -36.14 -9.73 10.36
N THR A 222 -36.04 -9.62 9.03
CA THR A 222 -36.95 -8.76 8.25
C THR A 222 -38.35 -9.35 8.06
N ALA A 223 -38.55 -10.64 8.33
CA ALA A 223 -39.88 -11.26 8.26
C ALA A 223 -40.72 -11.09 9.54
N ALA A 224 -40.12 -10.66 10.67
CA ALA A 224 -40.77 -10.73 11.99
C ALA A 224 -41.10 -9.39 12.67
N SER A 225 -40.77 -8.22 12.12
CA SER A 225 -41.23 -6.95 12.71
C SER A 225 -41.23 -5.79 11.71
N ALA A 226 -42.28 -5.71 10.90
CA ALA A 226 -42.62 -4.48 10.20
C ALA A 226 -43.39 -3.56 11.16
N THR A 227 -42.67 -2.69 11.85
CA THR A 227 -43.23 -1.47 12.45
C THR A 227 -42.43 -0.29 11.90
N PRO A 228 -43.07 0.76 11.34
CA PRO A 228 -42.34 1.83 10.67
C PRO A 228 -41.52 2.62 11.70
N ALA A 229 -40.19 2.67 11.49
CA ALA A 229 -39.28 3.44 12.31
C ALA A 229 -39.56 4.95 12.13
N LYS A 230 -39.72 5.64 13.26
CA LYS A 230 -39.93 7.08 13.39
C LYS A 230 -38.71 7.85 12.84
N ALA A 231 -38.97 8.98 12.17
CA ALA A 231 -37.96 9.80 11.50
C ALA A 231 -36.81 10.23 12.44
N LEU A 232 -35.57 10.01 11.98
CA LEU A 232 -34.32 10.36 12.66
C LEU A 232 -34.11 11.88 12.64
N GLY A 233 -33.84 12.48 13.80
CA GLY A 233 -33.63 13.92 14.00
C GLY A 233 -32.28 14.47 13.48
N PRO A 234 -32.05 15.79 13.59
CA PRO A 234 -31.16 16.56 12.71
C PRO A 234 -29.65 16.51 13.02
N ASN A 235 -29.13 15.46 13.67
CA ASN A 235 -27.71 15.38 14.04
C ASN A 235 -26.96 14.29 13.26
N THR A 236 -27.01 14.35 11.94
CA THR A 236 -26.10 13.56 11.08
C THR A 236 -24.90 14.41 10.72
N LEU A 237 -23.75 14.04 11.31
CA LEU A 237 -22.43 14.62 11.03
C LEU A 237 -22.06 14.40 9.56
N THR A 238 -22.18 15.44 8.75
CA THR A 238 -21.59 15.51 7.41
C THR A 238 -20.16 16.01 7.55
N LEU A 239 -19.17 15.16 7.24
CA LEU A 239 -17.78 15.60 7.11
C LEU A 239 -17.65 16.53 5.89
N GLY A 240 -17.57 17.83 6.15
CA GLY A 240 -17.23 18.84 5.16
C GLY A 240 -15.79 18.67 4.68
N LYS A 241 -15.61 18.69 3.36
CA LYS A 241 -14.29 18.73 2.73
C LYS A 241 -13.62 20.09 3.06
N LYS A 242 -12.40 20.05 3.58
CA LYS A 242 -11.43 21.16 3.45
C LYS A 242 -10.39 20.75 2.43
#